data_AF-A0A3R9VF87-F1
#
_entry.id   AF-A0A3R9VF87-F1
#
_cell.length_a   1.000
_cell.length_b   1.000
_cell.length_c   1.000
_cell.angle_alpha   90.00
_cell.angle_beta   90.00
_cell.angle_gamma   90.00
#
_symmetry.space_group_name_H-M   'P 1'
#
loop_
_entity.id
_entity.type
_entity.pdbx_description
1 polymer ?
#
loop_
_entity_poly.entity_id
_entity_poly.type
_entity_poly.pdbx_seq_one_letter_code
_entity_poly.pdbx_strand_id
1 'polypeptide(L)'
;MRKLAWATRGISAATGALLLGALVVPSAAASGGPTPEPEHGKKKCGPVARHVASAAPDFGSLRGTVFRLTTDRDGHAFLNDSRNQGVWIDLKVVPNTPKCVVDVAASVEESFGTLTLTLLSKSGVIYEARCTTGATAYSPTNLPGACGTGFQALQATPV
;
A
#
# COMPACT_ATOMS: atom_id res chain seq x y z
N MET A 1 5.96 -19.36 -37.06
CA MET A 1 4.51 -19.27 -36.79
C MET A 1 3.91 -20.67 -36.84
N ARG A 2 3.46 -21.23 -35.71
CA ARG A 2 2.69 -22.48 -35.66
C ARG A 2 1.39 -22.20 -34.93
N LYS A 3 0.28 -22.24 -35.68
CA LYS A 3 -1.11 -22.21 -35.20
C LYS A 3 -1.70 -23.59 -35.45
N LEU A 4 -2.18 -24.29 -34.42
CA LEU A 4 -3.13 -25.41 -34.46
C LEU A 4 -3.52 -25.68 -32.98
N ALA A 5 -4.74 -25.98 -32.55
CA ALA A 5 -6.10 -25.83 -33.05
C ALA A 5 -6.98 -25.98 -31.78
N TRP A 6 -8.08 -25.24 -31.69
CA TRP A 6 -9.08 -25.39 -30.62
C TRP A 6 -9.81 -26.72 -30.76
N ALA A 7 -10.05 -27.42 -29.64
CA ALA A 7 -10.93 -28.57 -29.57
C ALA A 7 -12.13 -28.24 -28.66
N THR A 8 -13.21 -27.82 -29.31
CA THR A 8 -14.55 -27.69 -28.76
C THR A 8 -15.10 -29.08 -28.46
N ARG A 9 -15.62 -29.32 -27.24
CA ARG A 9 -16.47 -30.47 -26.95
C ARG A 9 -17.86 -30.00 -26.58
N GLY A 10 -18.82 -30.58 -27.28
CA GLY A 10 -20.19 -30.12 -27.42
C GLY A 10 -21.10 -30.36 -26.22
N ILE A 11 -22.28 -29.77 -26.41
CA ILE A 11 -23.43 -29.59 -25.54
C ILE A 11 -24.10 -30.92 -25.20
N SER A 12 -24.61 -31.06 -23.97
CA SER A 12 -25.75 -31.93 -23.68
C SER A 12 -26.86 -31.08 -23.07
N ALA A 13 -27.96 -30.96 -23.83
CA ALA A 13 -29.21 -30.40 -23.36
C ALA A 13 -29.98 -31.50 -22.62
N ALA A 14 -30.40 -31.23 -21.39
CA ALA A 14 -31.46 -31.97 -20.72
C ALA A 14 -32.28 -30.99 -19.89
N THR A 15 -33.45 -30.67 -20.44
CA THR A 15 -34.55 -29.94 -19.80
C THR A 15 -35.20 -30.86 -18.76
N GLY A 16 -35.41 -30.38 -17.53
CA GLY A 16 -36.15 -31.15 -16.53
C GLY A 16 -36.37 -30.45 -15.18
N ALA A 17 -37.51 -29.76 -15.09
CA ALA A 17 -38.37 -29.53 -13.92
C ALA A 17 -37.83 -28.86 -12.64
N LEU A 18 -38.54 -27.79 -12.28
CA LEU A 18 -38.51 -27.04 -11.01
C LEU A 18 -38.89 -27.93 -9.82
N LEU A 19 -38.08 -27.90 -8.76
CA LEU A 19 -38.50 -28.20 -7.40
C LEU A 19 -38.12 -27.03 -6.50
N LEU A 20 -39.15 -26.29 -6.08
CA LEU A 20 -39.12 -25.32 -4.99
C LEU A 20 -38.74 -26.06 -3.70
N GLY A 21 -37.52 -25.80 -3.22
CA GLY A 21 -37.05 -26.23 -1.91
C GLY A 21 -36.21 -25.11 -1.30
N ALA A 22 -36.84 -24.30 -0.46
CA ALA A 22 -36.17 -23.25 0.30
C ALA A 22 -35.20 -23.88 1.29
N LEU A 23 -33.90 -23.82 0.99
CA LEU A 23 -32.84 -23.98 1.98
C LEU A 23 -32.22 -22.62 2.22
N VAL A 24 -32.54 -22.08 3.39
CA VAL A 24 -31.99 -20.87 3.97
C VAL A 24 -30.50 -21.09 4.17
N VAL A 25 -29.67 -20.59 3.24
CA VAL A 25 -28.21 -20.55 3.44
C VAL A 25 -27.93 -19.31 4.29
N PRO A 26 -27.22 -19.43 5.43
CA PRO A 26 -26.82 -18.25 6.18
C PRO A 26 -25.95 -17.38 5.28
N SER A 27 -26.34 -16.13 5.09
CA SER A 27 -25.49 -15.08 4.56
C SER A 27 -24.13 -15.19 5.25
N ALA A 28 -23.10 -15.53 4.49
CA ALA A 28 -21.74 -15.34 4.93
C ALA A 28 -21.59 -13.85 5.22
N ALA A 29 -21.69 -13.49 6.49
CA ALA A 29 -21.31 -12.19 7.00
C ALA A 29 -19.81 -12.05 6.79
N ALA A 30 -19.41 -11.64 5.59
CA ALA A 30 -18.14 -10.96 5.40
C ALA A 30 -18.27 -9.67 6.21
N SER A 31 -17.75 -9.75 7.45
CA SER A 31 -17.45 -8.64 8.35
C SER A 31 -17.21 -7.35 7.57
N GLY A 32 -18.04 -6.36 7.86
CA GLY A 32 -18.02 -5.06 7.19
C GLY A 32 -16.65 -4.40 7.33
N GLY A 33 -15.87 -4.42 6.26
CA GLY A 33 -14.94 -3.33 6.00
C GLY A 33 -15.74 -2.05 5.73
N PRO A 34 -15.22 -0.87 6.08
CA PRO A 34 -15.93 0.39 5.85
C PRO A 34 -16.29 0.51 4.36
N THR A 35 -17.60 0.52 4.08
CA THR A 35 -18.14 0.81 2.76
C THR A 35 -17.66 2.20 2.35
N PRO A 36 -16.91 2.36 1.26
CA PRO A 36 -16.48 3.68 0.85
C PRO A 36 -17.70 4.50 0.40
N GLU A 37 -18.03 5.53 1.16
CA GLU A 37 -19.05 6.52 0.81
C GLU A 37 -18.68 7.22 -0.53
N PRO A 38 -19.65 7.51 -1.40
CA PRO A 38 -19.41 8.29 -2.60
C PRO A 38 -19.17 9.77 -2.23
N GLU A 39 -17.91 10.21 -2.28
CA GLU A 39 -17.57 11.61 -2.02
C GLU A 39 -18.02 12.53 -3.17
N HIS A 40 -18.96 13.41 -2.86
CA HIS A 40 -19.23 14.62 -3.61
C HIS A 40 -18.23 15.72 -3.21
N GLY A 41 -17.02 15.66 -3.78
CA GLY A 41 -15.99 16.66 -3.59
C GLY A 41 -14.91 16.54 -4.67
N LYS A 42 -14.42 17.66 -5.21
CA LYS A 42 -13.31 17.65 -6.17
C LYS A 42 -12.08 17.05 -5.46
N LYS A 43 -11.72 15.81 -5.77
CA LYS A 43 -10.51 15.15 -5.24
C LYS A 43 -9.30 16.02 -5.55
N LYS A 44 -8.65 16.57 -4.52
CA LYS A 44 -7.54 17.53 -4.65
C LYS A 44 -6.36 16.98 -5.47
N CYS A 45 -6.12 15.67 -5.39
CA CYS A 45 -4.98 15.03 -6.03
C CYS A 45 -5.34 14.24 -7.29
N GLY A 46 -6.62 14.11 -7.66
CA GLY A 46 -7.08 13.26 -8.76
C GLY A 46 -7.23 11.79 -8.34
N PRO A 47 -7.47 10.85 -9.27
CA PRO A 47 -7.52 9.43 -8.95
C PRO A 47 -6.14 8.94 -8.53
N VAL A 48 -5.94 8.74 -7.23
CA VAL A 48 -4.75 8.06 -6.69
C VAL A 48 -5.06 6.57 -6.61
N ALA A 49 -4.30 5.75 -7.34
CA ALA A 49 -4.34 4.31 -7.16
C ALA A 49 -3.80 3.99 -5.75
N ARG A 50 -4.51 3.14 -5.00
CA ARG A 50 -4.01 2.67 -3.70
C ARG A 50 -3.02 1.55 -3.96
N HIS A 51 -1.74 1.88 -3.91
CA HIS A 51 -0.66 0.89 -3.94
C HIS A 51 -0.17 0.63 -2.53
N VAL A 52 0.19 -0.63 -2.28
CA VAL A 52 0.88 -1.02 -1.06
C VAL A 52 2.29 -1.46 -1.45
N ALA A 53 3.29 -0.73 -0.99
CA ALA A 53 4.69 -1.16 -1.06
C ALA A 53 5.08 -1.82 0.25
N SER A 54 5.98 -2.80 0.20
CA SER A 54 6.47 -3.48 1.41
C SER A 54 7.96 -3.77 1.30
N ALA A 55 8.66 -3.65 2.42
CA ALA A 55 10.06 -4.01 2.55
C ALA A 55 10.26 -4.76 3.88
N ALA A 56 11.01 -5.85 3.83
CA ALA A 56 11.28 -6.68 5.01
C ALA A 56 12.70 -7.24 4.89
N PRO A 57 13.57 -7.05 5.90
CA PRO A 57 14.86 -7.71 5.93
C PRO A 57 14.66 -9.18 6.31
N ASP A 58 15.37 -10.08 5.64
CA ASP A 58 15.25 -11.53 5.87
C ASP A 58 16.27 -12.04 6.92
N PHE A 59 17.29 -11.25 7.22
CA PHE A 59 18.28 -11.47 8.27
C PHE A 59 18.45 -10.28 9.22
N GLY A 60 19.30 -10.48 10.23
CA GLY A 60 19.65 -9.44 11.19
C GLY A 60 18.59 -9.25 12.27
N SER A 61 18.73 -8.16 13.01
CA SER A 61 17.90 -7.83 14.17
C SER A 61 16.47 -7.43 13.85
N LEU A 62 16.22 -7.01 12.61
CA LEU A 62 14.90 -6.65 12.11
C LEU A 62 14.20 -7.80 11.40
N ARG A 63 14.82 -8.99 11.33
CA ARG A 63 14.23 -10.18 10.69
C ARG A 63 12.80 -10.40 11.15
N GLY A 64 11.89 -10.55 10.18
CA GLY A 64 10.45 -10.71 10.42
C GLY A 64 9.68 -9.41 10.61
N THR A 65 10.35 -8.26 10.62
CA THR A 65 9.71 -6.94 10.55
C THR A 65 9.35 -6.64 9.11
N VAL A 66 8.12 -6.18 8.88
CA VAL A 66 7.65 -5.72 7.58
C VAL A 66 7.27 -4.26 7.70
N PHE A 67 7.93 -3.42 6.91
CA PHE A 67 7.54 -2.04 6.70
C PHE A 67 6.61 -1.98 5.49
N ARG A 68 5.48 -1.26 5.63
CA ARG A 68 4.50 -1.09 4.56
C ARG A 68 4.22 0.38 4.34
N LEU A 69 4.09 0.76 3.08
CA LEU A 69 3.63 2.08 2.69
C LEU A 69 2.33 1.97 1.91
N THR A 70 1.46 2.96 2.08
CA THR A 70 0.25 3.12 1.27
C THR A 70 -0.12 4.59 1.15
N THR A 71 -1.02 4.89 0.23
CA THR A 71 -1.67 6.20 0.11
C THR A 71 -3.17 6.12 0.37
N ASP A 72 -3.77 7.23 0.79
CA ASP A 72 -5.22 7.40 0.78
C ASP A 72 -5.72 8.06 -0.52
N ARG A 73 -7.03 8.37 -0.58
CA ARG A 73 -7.65 8.99 -1.76
C ARG A 73 -7.29 10.47 -1.92
N ASP A 74 -6.78 11.08 -0.85
CA ASP A 74 -6.36 12.48 -0.80
C ASP A 74 -4.86 12.64 -1.08
N GLY A 75 -4.15 11.53 -1.34
CA GLY A 75 -2.73 11.53 -1.62
C GLY A 75 -1.87 11.79 -0.38
N HIS A 76 -2.38 11.49 0.82
CA HIS A 76 -1.54 11.35 2.01
C HIS A 76 -0.87 9.98 1.98
N ALA A 77 0.38 9.90 2.44
CA ALA A 77 1.14 8.67 2.52
C ALA A 77 1.25 8.20 3.98
N PHE A 78 1.23 6.89 4.20
CA PHE A 78 1.24 6.28 5.52
C PHE A 78 2.28 5.18 5.61
N LEU A 79 2.97 5.09 6.75
CA LEU A 79 3.89 4.01 7.09
C LEU A 79 3.28 3.11 8.17
N ASN A 80 3.34 1.81 7.94
CA ASN A 80 3.13 0.79 8.95
C ASN A 80 4.45 0.07 9.23
N ASP A 81 4.79 -0.02 10.51
CA ASP A 81 5.81 -0.92 11.03
C ASP A 81 5.09 -2.12 11.65
N SER A 82 5.34 -3.34 11.17
CA SER A 82 4.61 -4.54 11.63
C SER A 82 4.76 -4.84 13.12
N ARG A 83 5.78 -4.28 13.78
CA ARG A 83 5.97 -4.40 15.22
C ARG A 83 4.96 -3.56 16.01
N ASN A 84 4.32 -2.59 15.36
CA ASN A 84 3.25 -1.75 15.90
C ASN A 84 1.93 -2.06 15.16
N GLN A 85 1.31 -3.18 15.54
CA GLN A 85 0.14 -3.72 14.84
C GLN A 85 -1.03 -2.73 14.79
N GLY A 86 -1.61 -2.55 13.60
CA GLY A 86 -2.78 -1.68 13.39
C GLY A 86 -2.45 -0.18 13.31
N VAL A 87 -1.21 0.23 13.55
CA VAL A 87 -0.81 1.65 13.48
C VAL A 87 -0.32 2.01 12.08
N TRP A 88 -1.03 2.95 11.45
CA TRP A 88 -0.61 3.62 10.22
C TRP A 88 -0.22 5.06 10.56
N ILE A 89 1.07 5.36 10.46
CA ILE A 89 1.65 6.66 10.77
C ILE A 89 1.54 7.53 9.54
N ASP A 90 0.80 8.62 9.63
CA ASP A 90 0.73 9.64 8.58
C ASP A 90 2.12 10.26 8.37
N LEU A 91 2.68 10.12 7.17
CA LEU A 91 4.02 10.60 6.85
C LEU A 91 4.14 12.11 6.90
N LYS A 92 3.04 12.89 6.97
CA LYS A 92 3.11 14.34 7.18
C LYS A 92 3.91 14.76 8.43
N VAL A 93 4.08 13.85 9.39
CA VAL A 93 4.92 14.07 10.58
C VAL A 93 6.40 14.17 10.23
N VAL A 94 6.83 13.56 9.13
CA VAL A 94 8.19 13.64 8.61
C VAL A 94 8.35 14.97 7.86
N PRO A 95 9.42 15.75 8.14
CA PRO A 95 9.65 17.02 7.45
C PRO A 95 9.67 16.86 5.93
N ASN A 96 9.22 17.92 5.24
CA ASN A 96 9.27 18.03 3.77
C ASN A 96 8.47 16.98 2.99
N THR A 97 7.56 16.26 3.64
CA THR A 97 6.67 15.30 2.96
C THR A 97 5.89 16.00 1.85
N PRO A 98 5.97 15.52 0.59
CA PRO A 98 5.28 16.13 -0.53
C PRO A 98 3.76 16.00 -0.39
N LYS A 99 3.02 16.95 -0.95
CA LYS A 99 1.57 16.87 -1.10
C LYS A 99 1.20 16.05 -2.33
N CYS A 100 0.01 15.45 -2.32
CA CYS A 100 -0.50 14.66 -3.45
C CYS A 100 0.47 13.55 -3.89
N VAL A 101 0.79 12.66 -2.96
CA VAL A 101 1.54 11.44 -3.27
C VAL A 101 0.65 10.51 -4.10
N VAL A 102 1.18 10.05 -5.22
CA VAL A 102 0.47 9.16 -6.17
C VAL A 102 1.04 7.75 -6.19
N ASP A 103 2.28 7.56 -5.74
CA ASP A 103 2.91 6.25 -5.62
C ASP A 103 3.93 6.20 -4.49
N VAL A 104 4.21 5.00 -3.99
CA VAL A 104 5.09 4.76 -2.84
C VAL A 104 6.01 3.58 -3.09
N ALA A 105 7.24 3.65 -2.56
CA ALA A 105 8.16 2.54 -2.52
C ALA A 105 8.97 2.56 -1.21
N ALA A 106 9.44 1.39 -0.78
CA ALA A 106 10.26 1.23 0.42
C ALA A 106 11.40 0.25 0.14
N SER A 107 12.55 0.50 0.75
CA SER A 107 13.66 -0.46 0.84
C SER A 107 14.27 -0.40 2.24
N VAL A 108 14.81 -1.51 2.72
CA VAL A 108 15.40 -1.59 4.06
C VAL A 108 16.73 -2.33 4.00
N GLU A 109 17.76 -1.76 4.63
CA GLU A 109 19.06 -2.41 4.81
C GLU A 109 19.03 -3.41 5.98
N GLU A 110 19.72 -4.53 5.83
CA GLU A 110 19.51 -5.72 6.68
C GLU A 110 20.28 -5.71 8.01
N SER A 111 21.27 -4.83 8.19
CA SER A 111 22.16 -4.80 9.37
C SER A 111 21.94 -3.58 10.27
N PHE A 112 20.73 -3.42 10.84
CA PHE A 112 20.28 -2.21 11.59
C PHE A 112 20.36 -0.90 10.79
N GLY A 113 20.33 -1.00 9.46
CA GLY A 113 20.69 0.11 8.60
C GLY A 113 19.55 1.11 8.42
N THR A 114 19.34 1.47 7.16
CA THR A 114 18.44 2.53 6.75
C THR A 114 17.14 1.95 6.19
N LEU A 115 16.00 2.47 6.65
CA LEU A 115 14.73 2.36 5.93
C LEU A 115 14.64 3.57 5.00
N THR A 116 14.67 3.32 3.70
CA THR A 116 14.48 4.35 2.68
C THR A 116 13.01 4.34 2.26
N LEU A 117 12.37 5.50 2.38
CA LEU A 117 11.00 5.75 1.95
C LEU A 117 11.04 6.61 0.69
N THR A 118 10.34 6.19 -0.34
CA THR A 118 10.28 6.91 -1.62
C THR A 118 8.84 7.24 -1.95
N LEU A 119 8.57 8.51 -2.26
CA LEU A 119 7.25 9.03 -2.60
C LEU A 119 7.29 9.68 -3.98
N LEU A 120 6.40 9.27 -4.88
CA LEU A 120 6.17 9.97 -6.14
C LEU A 120 5.04 10.98 -5.95
N SER A 121 5.31 12.26 -6.17
CA SER A 121 4.27 13.28 -6.15
C SER A 121 3.55 13.35 -7.50
N LYS A 122 2.34 13.92 -7.50
CA LYS A 122 1.58 14.18 -8.73
C LYS A 122 2.35 15.04 -9.76
N SER A 123 3.30 15.85 -9.35
CA SER A 123 4.12 16.65 -10.27
C SER A 123 5.18 15.82 -11.00
N GLY A 124 5.24 14.51 -10.76
CA GLY A 124 6.25 13.60 -11.31
C GLY A 124 7.56 13.60 -10.52
N VAL A 125 7.70 14.43 -9.48
CA VAL A 125 8.94 14.52 -8.70
C VAL A 125 8.98 13.41 -7.65
N ILE A 126 10.11 12.70 -7.57
CA ILE A 126 10.36 11.69 -6.55
C ILE A 126 11.01 12.36 -5.34
N TYR A 127 10.54 11.99 -4.15
CA TYR A 127 11.08 12.41 -2.87
C TYR A 127 11.56 11.20 -2.08
N GLU A 128 12.71 11.31 -1.42
CA GLU A 128 13.29 10.25 -0.60
C GLU A 128 13.54 10.72 0.83
N ALA A 129 13.17 9.90 1.81
CA ALA A 129 13.57 10.05 3.20
C ALA A 129 14.36 8.81 3.64
N ARG A 130 15.48 9.02 4.34
CA ARG A 130 16.32 7.97 4.91
C ARG A 130 16.15 7.96 6.41
N CYS A 131 15.56 6.89 6.94
CA CYS A 131 15.23 6.76 8.34
C CYS A 131 16.12 5.71 9.01
N THR A 132 16.72 6.05 10.15
CA THR A 132 17.52 5.10 10.94
C THR A 132 16.61 4.05 11.54
N THR A 133 16.96 2.77 11.36
CA THR A 133 16.21 1.66 11.94
C THR A 133 16.81 1.22 13.28
N GLY A 134 16.01 0.59 14.12
CA GLY A 134 16.44 0.14 15.44
C GLY A 134 15.45 -0.83 16.05
N ALA A 135 15.71 -1.27 17.28
CA ALA A 135 14.85 -2.23 17.99
C ALA A 135 13.45 -1.66 18.30
N THR A 136 13.33 -0.34 18.49
CA THR A 136 12.07 0.33 18.76
C THR A 136 11.23 0.45 17.49
N ALA A 137 9.97 0.06 17.57
CA ALA A 137 9.02 0.24 16.48
C ALA A 137 8.77 1.73 16.20
N TYR A 138 8.48 2.08 14.96
CA TYR A 138 8.10 3.45 14.63
C TYR A 138 6.76 3.85 15.24
N SER A 139 6.66 5.11 15.60
CA SER A 139 5.48 5.82 16.09
C SER A 139 5.44 7.23 15.49
N PRO A 140 4.30 7.94 15.56
CA PRO A 140 4.24 9.33 15.14
C PRO A 140 5.23 10.25 15.86
N THR A 141 5.68 9.88 17.07
CA THR A 141 6.57 10.70 17.90
C THR A 141 8.06 10.45 17.62
N ASN A 142 8.46 9.24 17.24
CA ASN A 142 9.87 8.91 17.00
C ASN A 142 10.27 8.94 15.51
N LEU A 143 9.31 8.76 14.59
CA LEU A 143 9.58 8.70 13.16
C LEU A 143 10.23 9.97 12.61
N PRO A 144 9.79 11.21 12.98
CA PRO A 144 10.42 12.43 12.48
C PRO A 144 11.91 12.50 12.84
N GLY A 145 12.26 12.12 14.07
CA GLY A 145 13.66 12.09 14.54
C GLY A 145 14.49 11.03 13.83
N ALA A 146 13.91 9.86 13.54
CA ALA A 146 14.59 8.79 12.82
C ALA A 146 14.92 9.17 11.36
N CYS A 147 14.06 9.94 10.70
CA CYS A 147 14.23 10.37 9.31
C CYS A 147 15.05 11.66 9.14
N GLY A 148 15.55 12.24 10.23
CA GLY A 148 16.44 13.41 10.20
C GLY A 148 15.84 14.61 9.46
N THR A 149 16.44 15.00 8.33
CA THR A 149 15.98 16.13 7.51
C THR A 149 14.70 15.85 6.72
N GLY A 150 14.18 14.62 6.81
CA GLY A 150 12.94 14.20 6.16
C GLY A 150 13.10 13.99 4.66
N PHE A 151 12.03 14.25 3.91
CA PHE A 151 11.99 14.01 2.47
C PHE A 151 12.79 15.05 1.68
N GLN A 152 13.62 14.58 0.75
CA GLN A 152 14.38 15.40 -0.17
C GLN A 152 13.99 15.06 -1.61
N ALA A 153 13.79 16.07 -2.45
CA ALA A 153 13.50 15.85 -3.86
C ALA A 153 14.74 15.25 -4.55
N LEU A 154 14.56 14.12 -5.24
CA LEU A 154 15.59 13.53 -6.06
C LEU A 154 15.83 14.41 -7.29
N GLN A 155 17.05 14.91 -7.40
CA GLN A 155 17.46 15.76 -8.51
C GLN A 155 17.39 14.99 -9.82
N ALA A 156 17.03 15.70 -10.91
CA ALA A 156 16.90 15.12 -12.24
C ALA A 156 15.92 13.94 -12.34
N THR A 157 14.87 13.90 -11.49
CA THR A 157 13.74 12.98 -11.68
C THR A 157 13.14 13.22 -13.08
N PRO A 158 13.01 12.20 -13.94
CA PRO A 158 12.36 12.35 -15.25
C PRO A 158 10.86 12.57 -15.05
N VAL A 159 10.34 13.66 -15.59
CA VAL A 159 8.92 14.08 -15.50
C VAL A 159 8.25 14.13 -16.87
#